data_AF-A0A1Z9T8F7-F1
#
_entry.id   AF-A0A1Z9T8F7-F1
#
_cell.length_a   1.000
_cell.length_b   1.000
_cell.length_c   1.000
_cell.angle_alpha   90.00
_cell.angle_beta   90.00
_cell.angle_gamma   90.00
#
_symmetry.space_group_name_H-M   'P 1'
#
loop_
_entity.id
_entity.type
_entity.pdbx_description
1 polymer ?
#
loop_
_entity_poly.entity_id
_entity_poly.type
_entity_poly.pdbx_seq_one_letter_code
_entity_poly.pdbx_strand_id
1 'polypeptide(L)'
;MANNVYNYVEVSGTDEVLNKFEEMGKSLITQRETTDWEGKPMLIDEYNGIEELKFMPEFDEVHDTYYNWYCDNVGAKWCHIEEWTDDYMNLCSAWSACIPFTERLTAELGKIDPHVQVRHQYEDEFRNFIGVIVHEGVDAEEVFFNEVDDGDLAHLFKEQHPEFNHDDDEWTDEMYEAYDDLVYNWFQDQTV
;
A
#
# COMPACT_ATOMS: atom_id res chain seq x y z
N MET A 1 -1.60 20.18 2.33
CA MET A 1 -1.62 18.92 1.58
C MET A 1 -0.80 17.91 2.35
N ALA A 2 -1.27 16.68 2.45
CA ALA A 2 -0.42 15.57 2.88
C ALA A 2 0.33 15.05 1.66
N ASN A 3 1.54 14.50 1.87
CA ASN A 3 2.27 13.78 0.84
C ASN A 3 1.64 12.39 0.70
N ASN A 4 1.38 11.94 -0.53
CA ASN A 4 0.78 10.64 -0.75
C ASN A 4 1.85 9.56 -0.84
N VAL A 5 1.52 8.36 -0.37
CA VAL A 5 2.30 7.15 -0.55
C VAL A 5 1.39 6.13 -1.22
N TYR A 6 1.83 5.62 -2.36
CA TYR A 6 1.14 4.57 -3.10
C TYR A 6 1.59 3.23 -2.56
N ASN A 7 0.64 2.36 -2.23
CA ASN A 7 0.90 1.04 -1.64
C ASN A 7 0.29 -0.03 -2.53
N TYR A 8 1.13 -0.93 -3.06
CA TYR A 8 0.74 -2.10 -3.81
C TYR A 8 0.92 -3.34 -2.91
N VAL A 9 -0.18 -4.02 -2.61
CA VAL A 9 -0.19 -5.19 -1.71
C VAL A 9 -0.63 -6.42 -2.51
N GLU A 10 0.19 -7.46 -2.49
CA GLU A 10 -0.03 -8.73 -3.18
C GLU A 10 -0.05 -9.87 -2.16
N VAL A 11 -1.04 -10.76 -2.28
CA VAL A 11 -1.22 -11.92 -1.41
C VAL A 11 -0.86 -13.17 -2.20
N SER A 12 0.06 -13.98 -1.67
CA SER A 12 0.40 -15.28 -2.25
C SER A 12 0.24 -16.38 -1.21
N GLY A 13 -0.29 -17.52 -1.64
CA GLY A 13 -0.61 -18.62 -0.75
C GLY A 13 -1.42 -19.71 -1.46
N THR A 14 -2.02 -20.60 -0.68
CA THR A 14 -2.94 -21.63 -1.21
C THR A 14 -4.24 -21.03 -1.76
N ASP A 15 -4.95 -21.77 -2.61
CA ASP A 15 -6.27 -21.36 -3.12
C ASP A 15 -7.26 -21.02 -1.99
N GLU A 16 -7.14 -21.66 -0.83
CA GLU A 16 -7.99 -21.37 0.34
C GLU A 16 -7.74 -19.95 0.89
N VAL A 17 -6.48 -19.51 0.92
CA VAL A 17 -6.10 -18.15 1.30
C VAL A 17 -6.62 -17.13 0.29
N LEU A 18 -6.43 -17.38 -1.01
CA LEU A 18 -6.87 -16.46 -2.06
C LEU A 18 -8.39 -16.32 -2.07
N ASN A 19 -9.13 -17.43 -1.94
CA ASN A 19 -10.58 -17.39 -1.79
C ASN A 19 -11.00 -16.61 -0.54
N LYS A 20 -10.26 -16.75 0.58
CA LYS A 20 -10.54 -15.97 1.78
C LYS A 20 -10.32 -14.47 1.54
N PHE A 21 -9.21 -14.12 0.91
CA PHE A 21 -8.92 -12.73 0.57
C PHE A 21 -10.01 -12.15 -0.35
N GLU A 22 -10.51 -12.94 -1.31
CA GLU A 22 -11.66 -12.58 -2.15
C GLU A 22 -12.96 -12.36 -1.35
N GLU A 23 -13.25 -13.24 -0.39
CA GLU A 23 -14.38 -13.07 0.51
C GLU A 23 -14.25 -11.83 1.41
N MET A 24 -13.03 -11.54 1.89
CA MET A 24 -12.74 -10.32 2.64
C MET A 24 -12.94 -9.09 1.77
N GLY A 25 -12.46 -9.12 0.53
CA GLY A 25 -12.62 -8.13 -0.53
C GLY A 25 -14.07 -7.67 -0.73
N LYS A 26 -15.00 -8.64 -0.81
CA LYS A 26 -16.44 -8.36 -0.93
C LYS A 26 -17.00 -7.59 0.27
N SER A 27 -16.40 -7.74 1.45
CA SER A 27 -16.77 -6.98 2.64
C SER A 27 -16.10 -5.60 2.73
N LEU A 28 -15.19 -5.28 1.81
CA LEU A 28 -14.59 -3.96 1.67
C LEU A 28 -15.54 -2.99 0.94
N ILE A 29 -16.59 -3.45 0.28
CA ILE A 29 -17.49 -2.61 -0.53
C ILE A 29 -18.82 -2.42 0.20
N THR A 30 -19.32 -1.19 0.23
CA THR A 30 -20.63 -0.83 0.76
C THR A 30 -21.44 0.00 -0.24
N GLN A 31 -22.76 -0.18 -0.21
CA GLN A 31 -23.69 0.61 -1.02
C GLN A 31 -24.10 1.87 -0.28
N ARG A 32 -23.82 3.03 -0.88
CA ARG A 32 -24.23 4.33 -0.36
C ARG A 32 -25.20 5.01 -1.31
N GLU A 33 -26.22 5.65 -0.74
CA GLU A 33 -27.13 6.51 -1.49
C GLU A 33 -26.45 7.86 -1.77
N THR A 34 -26.35 8.20 -3.05
CA THR A 34 -25.90 9.52 -3.52
C THR A 34 -26.92 10.08 -4.51
N THR A 35 -26.67 11.28 -5.03
CA THR A 35 -27.48 11.89 -6.08
C THR A 35 -26.73 11.91 -7.41
N ASP A 36 -27.41 11.53 -8.49
CA ASP A 36 -26.89 11.72 -9.84
C ASP A 36 -26.79 13.22 -10.20
N TRP A 37 -26.26 13.51 -11.38
CA TRP A 37 -26.11 14.88 -11.89
C TRP A 37 -27.46 15.61 -12.10
N GLU A 38 -28.59 14.89 -12.10
CA GLU A 38 -29.95 15.42 -12.18
C GLU A 38 -30.62 15.55 -10.79
N GLY A 39 -29.92 15.19 -9.71
CA GLY A 39 -30.42 15.23 -8.34
C GLY A 39 -31.32 14.06 -7.95
N LYS A 40 -31.33 12.96 -8.73
CA LYS A 40 -32.08 11.75 -8.39
C LYS A 40 -31.25 10.82 -7.50
N PRO A 41 -31.87 10.13 -6.53
CA PRO A 41 -31.18 9.12 -5.73
C PRO A 41 -30.62 8.01 -6.63
N MET A 42 -29.36 7.64 -6.40
CA MET A 42 -28.71 6.48 -6.97
C MET A 42 -27.88 5.78 -5.91
N LEU A 43 -27.65 4.48 -6.08
CA LEU A 43 -26.72 3.71 -5.25
C LEU A 43 -25.37 3.65 -5.95
N ILE A 44 -24.31 3.88 -5.20
CA ILE A 44 -22.93 3.66 -5.63
C ILE A 44 -22.28 2.65 -4.68
N ASP A 45 -21.39 1.85 -5.25
CA ASP A 45 -20.51 0.98 -4.51
C ASP A 45 -19.25 1.79 -4.15
N GLU A 46 -18.96 1.93 -2.86
CA GLU A 46 -17.77 2.60 -2.34
C GLU A 46 -16.99 1.64 -1.43
N TYR A 47 -15.68 1.82 -1.35
CA TYR A 47 -14.89 1.11 -0.35
C TYR A 47 -15.19 1.62 1.06
N ASN A 48 -15.21 0.69 2.02
CA ASN A 48 -15.30 0.96 3.45
C ASN A 48 -14.02 1.64 3.94
N GLY A 49 -14.16 2.40 5.03
CA GLY A 49 -13.01 2.91 5.75
C GLY A 49 -12.15 1.77 6.28
N ILE A 50 -10.84 2.00 6.42
CA ILE A 50 -9.92 0.97 6.94
C ILE A 50 -10.32 0.54 8.36
N GLU A 51 -10.86 1.46 9.16
CA GLU A 51 -11.38 1.22 10.51
C GLU A 51 -12.65 0.35 10.55
N GLU A 52 -13.36 0.20 9.43
CA GLU A 52 -14.58 -0.60 9.35
C GLU A 52 -14.28 -2.06 8.96
N LEU A 53 -13.02 -2.40 8.65
CA LEU A 53 -12.63 -3.73 8.20
C LEU A 53 -12.58 -4.71 9.37
N LYS A 54 -13.16 -5.90 9.19
CA LYS A 54 -13.38 -6.87 10.28
C LYS A 54 -12.12 -7.40 10.96
N PHE A 55 -10.99 -7.40 10.26
CA PHE A 55 -9.70 -7.86 10.80
C PHE A 55 -8.91 -6.72 11.46
N MET A 56 -9.38 -5.47 11.33
CA MET A 56 -8.79 -4.32 12.00
C MET A 56 -9.31 -4.22 13.43
N PRO A 57 -8.54 -3.63 14.35
CA PRO A 57 -9.02 -3.33 15.69
C PRO A 57 -10.28 -2.48 15.65
N GLU A 58 -11.18 -2.68 16.62
CA GLU A 58 -12.39 -1.84 16.71
C GLU A 58 -11.98 -0.38 16.98
N PHE A 59 -12.59 0.55 16.24
CA PHE A 59 -12.43 1.99 16.49
C PHE A 59 -13.42 2.44 17.56
N ASP A 60 -12.92 2.88 18.71
CA ASP A 60 -13.77 3.40 19.79
C ASP A 60 -13.83 4.92 19.72
N GLU A 61 -14.92 5.48 19.19
CA GLU A 61 -15.12 6.93 19.10
C GLU A 61 -15.02 7.70 20.44
N VAL A 62 -15.15 7.02 21.58
CA VAL A 62 -15.04 7.63 22.91
C VAL A 62 -13.59 7.74 23.37
N HIS A 63 -12.73 6.83 22.95
CA HIS A 63 -11.37 6.68 23.45
C HIS A 63 -10.29 6.96 22.41
N ASP A 64 -10.62 6.83 21.13
CA ASP A 64 -9.72 6.99 20.02
C ASP A 64 -9.92 8.31 19.28
N THR A 65 -8.83 8.80 18.71
CA THR A 65 -8.91 9.81 17.65
C THR A 65 -8.54 9.12 16.36
N TYR A 66 -9.19 9.50 15.25
CA TYR A 66 -8.85 8.98 13.93
C TYR A 66 -7.35 9.04 13.65
N TYR A 67 -6.70 10.16 13.98
CA TYR A 67 -5.26 10.33 13.79
C TYR A 67 -4.43 9.27 14.53
N ASN A 68 -4.64 9.12 15.85
CA ASN A 68 -3.86 8.15 16.63
C ASN A 68 -4.17 6.72 16.19
N TRP A 69 -5.45 6.40 16.00
CA TRP A 69 -5.86 5.05 15.61
C TRP A 69 -5.25 4.65 14.27
N TYR A 70 -5.24 5.53 13.27
CA TYR A 70 -4.63 5.26 11.98
C TYR A 70 -3.10 5.12 12.09
N CYS A 71 -2.42 6.02 12.80
CA CYS A 71 -0.98 5.91 13.01
C CYS A 71 -0.60 4.58 13.71
N ASP A 72 -1.36 4.18 14.73
CA ASP A 72 -1.04 3.01 15.55
C ASP A 72 -1.44 1.68 14.89
N ASN A 73 -2.51 1.66 14.08
CA ASN A 73 -3.07 0.41 13.52
C ASN A 73 -2.82 0.21 12.04
N VAL A 74 -2.63 1.30 11.29
CA VAL A 74 -2.41 1.28 9.84
C VAL A 74 -0.97 1.68 9.50
N GLY A 75 -0.32 2.50 10.32
CA GLY A 75 1.04 3.01 10.11
C GLY A 75 1.13 4.32 9.33
N ALA A 76 -0.01 4.86 8.91
CA ALA A 76 -0.11 6.11 8.18
C ALA A 76 -1.14 7.03 8.84
N LYS A 77 -1.10 8.32 8.53
CA LYS A 77 -2.05 9.30 9.10
C LYS A 77 -3.50 9.05 8.66
N TRP A 78 -3.65 8.62 7.42
CA TRP A 78 -4.89 8.14 6.82
C TRP A 78 -4.51 7.15 5.72
N CYS A 79 -5.43 6.27 5.35
CA CYS A 79 -5.29 5.34 4.25
C CYS A 79 -6.68 5.02 3.68
N HIS A 80 -6.78 4.84 2.37
CA HIS A 80 -7.99 4.35 1.71
C HIS A 80 -7.65 3.38 0.60
N ILE A 81 -8.61 2.53 0.28
CA ILE A 81 -8.53 1.54 -0.79
C ILE A 81 -8.85 2.24 -2.11
N GLU A 82 -7.94 2.11 -3.07
CA GLU A 82 -8.11 2.62 -4.44
C GLU A 82 -8.62 1.50 -5.36
N GLU A 83 -8.11 0.29 -5.15
CA GLU A 83 -8.42 -0.86 -5.97
C GLU A 83 -8.28 -2.14 -5.16
N TRP A 84 -9.14 -3.12 -5.45
CA TRP A 84 -9.03 -4.47 -4.93
C TRP A 84 -9.52 -5.44 -6.00
N THR A 85 -8.68 -6.40 -6.38
CA THR A 85 -9.00 -7.43 -7.38
C THR A 85 -8.21 -8.71 -7.08
N ASP A 86 -8.88 -9.86 -7.11
CA ASP A 86 -8.28 -11.20 -6.99
C ASP A 86 -7.30 -11.36 -5.82
N ASP A 87 -6.01 -11.26 -6.08
CA ASP A 87 -4.88 -11.46 -5.17
C ASP A 87 -4.14 -10.17 -4.79
N TYR A 88 -4.55 -9.01 -5.30
CA TYR A 88 -3.89 -7.73 -4.99
C TYR A 88 -4.85 -6.62 -4.56
N MET A 89 -4.29 -5.61 -3.90
CA MET A 89 -4.98 -4.36 -3.60
C MET A 89 -4.04 -3.16 -3.63
N ASN A 90 -4.59 -2.04 -4.08
CA ASN A 90 -3.92 -0.74 -4.08
C ASN A 90 -4.50 0.14 -2.98
N LEU A 91 -3.62 0.76 -2.22
CA LEU A 91 -3.99 1.73 -1.19
C LEU A 91 -3.24 3.05 -1.42
N CYS A 92 -3.90 4.15 -1.09
CA CYS A 92 -3.28 5.46 -0.98
C CYS A 92 -3.24 5.85 0.50
N SER A 93 -2.09 6.33 0.97
CA SER A 93 -1.90 6.73 2.36
C SER A 93 -1.17 8.06 2.49
N ALA A 94 -1.26 8.68 3.67
CA ALA A 94 -0.48 9.89 3.97
C ALA A 94 0.81 9.58 4.73
N TRP A 95 1.90 10.16 4.22
CA TRP A 95 3.22 10.30 4.84
C TRP A 95 4.05 9.03 5.03
N SER A 96 3.40 7.87 5.11
CA SER A 96 4.06 6.60 5.42
C SER A 96 3.36 5.45 4.71
N ALA A 97 4.13 4.39 4.47
CA ALA A 97 3.60 3.11 4.04
C ALA A 97 2.70 2.47 5.11
N CYS A 98 1.70 1.71 4.67
CA CYS A 98 0.74 1.06 5.56
C CYS A 98 1.23 -0.29 6.13
N ILE A 99 2.44 -0.35 6.66
CA ILE A 99 3.09 -1.60 7.11
C ILE A 99 2.27 -2.31 8.22
N PRO A 100 1.85 -1.65 9.32
CA PRO A 100 0.98 -2.27 10.33
C PRO A 100 -0.34 -2.84 9.77
N PHE A 101 -0.88 -2.26 8.70
CA PHE A 101 -2.06 -2.83 8.04
C PHE A 101 -1.72 -4.15 7.33
N THR A 102 -0.59 -4.22 6.62
CA THR A 102 -0.18 -5.45 5.91
C THR A 102 0.27 -6.54 6.87
N GLU A 103 0.87 -6.20 8.01
CA GLU A 103 1.12 -7.13 9.12
C GLU A 103 -0.19 -7.79 9.60
N ARG A 104 -1.24 -6.98 9.84
CA ARG A 104 -2.55 -7.49 10.31
C ARG A 104 -3.25 -8.34 9.25
N LEU A 105 -3.18 -7.93 7.99
CA LEU A 105 -3.69 -8.72 6.88
C LEU A 105 -3.01 -10.10 6.82
N THR A 106 -1.67 -10.11 6.94
CA THR A 106 -0.87 -11.35 6.97
C THR A 106 -1.28 -12.23 8.14
N ALA A 107 -1.37 -11.67 9.34
CA ALA A 107 -1.75 -12.42 10.53
C ALA A 107 -3.18 -13.01 10.44
N GLU A 108 -4.12 -12.30 9.80
CA GLU A 108 -5.48 -12.81 9.58
C GLU A 108 -5.50 -13.99 8.59
N LEU A 109 -4.82 -13.84 7.45
CA LEU A 109 -4.71 -14.89 6.45
C LEU A 109 -3.87 -16.08 6.95
N GLY A 110 -2.87 -15.82 7.80
CA GLY A 110 -1.98 -16.80 8.39
C GLY A 110 -2.67 -17.79 9.33
N LYS A 111 -3.88 -17.46 9.80
CA LYS A 111 -4.76 -18.38 10.54
C LYS A 111 -5.26 -19.54 9.68
N ILE A 112 -5.23 -19.38 8.35
CA ILE A 112 -5.66 -20.37 7.36
C ILE A 112 -4.45 -21.18 6.90
N ASP A 113 -3.40 -20.48 6.48
CA ASP A 113 -2.18 -21.09 5.98
C ASP A 113 -0.96 -20.39 6.61
N PRO A 114 -0.13 -21.10 7.40
CA PRO A 114 1.05 -20.51 8.02
C PRO A 114 2.12 -20.08 7.02
N HIS A 115 2.01 -20.46 5.74
CA HIS A 115 2.93 -20.07 4.67
C HIS A 115 2.37 -18.99 3.73
N VAL A 116 1.24 -18.36 4.07
CA VAL A 116 0.78 -17.17 3.32
C VAL A 116 1.84 -16.09 3.39
N GLN A 117 2.11 -15.44 2.26
CA GLN A 117 2.96 -14.27 2.18
C GLN A 117 2.15 -13.07 1.67
N VAL A 118 2.34 -11.94 2.33
CA VAL A 118 1.81 -10.65 1.87
C VAL A 118 3.01 -9.79 1.50
N ARG A 119 3.16 -9.49 0.21
CA ARG A 119 4.17 -8.60 -0.33
C ARG A 119 3.59 -7.20 -0.42
N HIS A 120 4.27 -6.23 0.18
CA HIS A 120 3.86 -4.84 0.20
C HIS A 120 4.97 -3.97 -0.38
N GLN A 121 4.69 -3.44 -1.55
CA GLN A 121 5.49 -2.43 -2.24
C GLN A 121 4.90 -1.05 -1.95
N TYR A 122 5.75 -0.06 -1.71
CA TYR A 122 5.30 1.31 -1.53
C TYR A 122 6.25 2.34 -2.15
N GLU A 123 5.66 3.39 -2.71
CA GLU A 123 6.35 4.51 -3.36
C GLU A 123 5.77 5.84 -2.86
N ASP A 124 6.63 6.69 -2.30
CA ASP A 124 6.28 8.06 -1.95
C ASP A 124 6.12 8.93 -3.20
N GLU A 125 5.13 9.82 -3.23
CA GLU A 125 4.81 10.70 -4.39
C GLU A 125 6.01 11.54 -4.86
N PHE A 126 6.90 11.95 -3.96
CA PHE A 126 8.13 12.67 -4.29
C PHE A 126 9.38 11.77 -4.25
N ARG A 127 9.20 10.46 -4.11
CA ARG A 127 10.28 9.46 -3.95
C ARG A 127 11.26 9.84 -2.84
N ASN A 128 10.72 10.37 -1.73
CA ASN A 128 11.50 10.53 -0.50
C ASN A 128 11.97 9.17 0.04
N PHE A 129 11.18 8.12 -0.22
CA PHE A 129 11.52 6.73 0.03
C PHE A 129 10.70 5.82 -0.89
N ILE A 130 11.24 4.65 -1.19
CA ILE A 130 10.51 3.51 -1.76
C ILE A 130 10.92 2.24 -1.03
N GLY A 131 10.01 1.26 -0.93
CA GLY A 131 10.31 0.05 -0.19
C GLY A 131 9.48 -1.17 -0.59
N VAL A 132 10.00 -2.33 -0.22
CA VAL A 132 9.32 -3.63 -0.30
C VAL A 132 9.50 -4.35 1.03
N ILE A 133 8.39 -4.76 1.61
CA ILE A 133 8.35 -5.64 2.78
C ILE A 133 7.51 -6.87 2.47
N VAL A 134 7.92 -8.03 2.97
CA VAL A 134 7.15 -9.28 2.87
C VAL A 134 7.00 -9.88 4.25
N HIS A 135 5.75 -10.10 4.64
CA HIS A 135 5.39 -10.77 5.89
C HIS A 135 4.88 -12.18 5.59
N GLU A 136 5.19 -13.14 6.47
CA GLU A 136 4.72 -14.52 6.37
C GLU A 136 3.97 -14.99 7.64
N GLY A 137 2.87 -15.72 7.41
CA GLY A 137 2.22 -16.53 8.45
C GLY A 137 1.47 -15.75 9.54
N VAL A 138 1.02 -16.48 10.56
CA VAL A 138 0.10 -15.97 11.59
C VAL A 138 0.71 -14.91 12.51
N ASP A 139 2.02 -14.98 12.71
CA ASP A 139 2.78 -14.01 13.51
C ASP A 139 3.26 -12.82 12.66
N ALA A 140 2.93 -12.81 11.36
CA ALA A 140 3.35 -11.81 10.38
C ALA A 140 4.87 -11.57 10.41
N GLU A 141 5.65 -12.65 10.38
CA GLU A 141 7.11 -12.55 10.44
C GLU A 141 7.64 -11.80 9.21
N GLU A 142 8.45 -10.77 9.41
CA GLU A 142 9.18 -10.10 8.33
C GLU A 142 10.22 -11.06 7.75
N VAL A 143 9.94 -11.60 6.56
CA VAL A 143 10.86 -12.50 5.84
C VAL A 143 11.74 -11.77 4.84
N PHE A 144 11.34 -10.56 4.46
CA PHE A 144 12.10 -9.68 3.59
C PHE A 144 11.76 -8.21 3.87
N PHE A 145 12.77 -7.35 3.91
CA PHE A 145 12.62 -5.91 3.99
C PHE A 145 13.76 -5.22 3.25
N ASN A 146 13.41 -4.31 2.35
CA ASN A 146 14.36 -3.40 1.73
C ASN A 146 13.68 -2.06 1.45
N GLU A 147 14.33 -0.97 1.85
CA GLU A 147 13.88 0.40 1.64
C GLU A 147 15.08 1.25 1.23
N VAL A 148 14.87 2.17 0.30
CA VAL A 148 15.86 3.17 -0.12
C VAL A 148 15.24 4.56 -0.03
N ASP A 149 16.00 5.49 0.50
CA ASP A 149 15.62 6.90 0.63
C ASP A 149 16.00 7.71 -0.63
N ASP A 150 15.62 8.99 -0.64
CA ASP A 150 15.92 9.92 -1.74
C ASP A 150 17.43 10.04 -2.03
N GLY A 151 18.27 9.98 -1.01
CA GLY A 151 19.72 10.07 -1.12
C GLY A 151 20.30 8.86 -1.84
N ASP A 152 19.88 7.66 -1.44
CA ASP A 152 20.31 6.41 -2.06
C ASP A 152 19.74 6.27 -3.48
N LEU A 153 18.49 6.65 -3.71
CA LEU A 153 17.89 6.70 -5.06
C LEU A 153 18.64 7.68 -5.97
N ALA A 154 18.97 8.87 -5.49
CA ALA A 154 19.76 9.83 -6.25
C ALA A 154 21.17 9.31 -6.56
N HIS A 155 21.76 8.53 -5.65
CA HIS A 155 23.05 7.88 -5.89
C HIS A 155 22.95 6.79 -6.97
N LEU A 156 21.95 5.91 -6.87
CA LEU A 156 21.69 4.85 -7.84
C LEU A 156 21.42 5.44 -9.24
N PHE A 157 20.63 6.50 -9.32
CA PHE A 157 20.36 7.18 -10.59
C PHE A 157 21.62 7.77 -11.22
N LYS A 158 22.50 8.38 -10.41
CA LYS A 158 23.81 8.88 -10.85
C LYS A 158 24.73 7.78 -11.35
N GLU A 159 24.70 6.61 -10.72
CA GLU A 159 25.54 5.47 -11.12
C GLU A 159 25.06 4.83 -12.42
N GLN A 160 23.74 4.64 -12.57
CA GLN A 160 23.14 3.97 -13.73
C GLN A 160 23.02 4.87 -14.97
N HIS A 161 22.85 6.18 -14.76
CA HIS A 161 22.65 7.15 -15.83
C HIS A 161 23.67 8.31 -15.79
N PRO A 162 24.99 8.03 -15.83
CA PRO A 162 26.03 9.06 -15.75
C PRO A 162 26.06 10.02 -16.95
N GLU A 163 25.31 9.72 -18.01
CA GLU A 163 25.11 10.60 -19.17
C GLU A 163 24.32 11.87 -18.86
N PHE A 164 23.50 11.87 -17.81
CA PHE A 164 22.68 13.02 -17.44
C PHE A 164 23.46 14.03 -16.58
N ASN A 165 23.06 15.30 -16.68
CA ASN A 165 23.57 16.34 -15.79
C ASN A 165 22.75 16.37 -14.49
N HIS A 166 23.22 15.68 -13.46
CA HIS A 166 22.49 15.58 -12.18
C HIS A 166 22.59 16.82 -11.28
N ASP A 167 23.35 17.83 -11.69
CA ASP A 167 23.42 19.14 -11.01
C ASP A 167 22.44 20.16 -11.64
N ASP A 168 21.62 19.74 -12.61
CA ASP A 168 20.56 20.57 -13.18
C ASP A 168 19.33 20.59 -12.27
N ASP A 169 18.81 21.78 -11.99
CA ASP A 169 17.59 21.98 -11.21
C ASP A 169 16.33 21.68 -12.05
N GLU A 170 16.44 21.68 -13.39
CA GLU A 170 15.35 21.36 -14.32
C GLU A 170 15.57 20.02 -15.01
N TRP A 171 14.86 18.99 -14.55
CA TRP A 171 14.92 17.67 -15.17
C TRP A 171 14.18 17.65 -16.52
N THR A 172 14.78 17.02 -17.51
CA THR A 172 14.15 16.77 -18.81
C THR A 172 13.16 15.60 -18.70
N ASP A 173 12.21 15.52 -19.64
CA ASP A 173 11.29 14.38 -19.73
C ASP A 173 12.05 13.03 -19.80
N GLU A 174 13.17 12.98 -20.53
CA GLU A 174 14.03 11.80 -20.63
C GLU A 174 14.64 11.39 -19.27
N MET A 175 14.96 12.36 -18.39
CA MET A 175 15.46 12.06 -17.04
C MET A 175 14.34 11.53 -16.14
N TYR A 176 13.12 12.08 -16.25
CA TYR A 176 11.96 11.56 -15.52
C TYR A 176 11.64 10.13 -15.93
N GLU A 177 11.57 9.86 -17.23
CA GLU A 177 11.35 8.50 -17.76
C GLU A 177 12.44 7.52 -17.28
N ALA A 178 13.71 7.92 -17.33
CA ALA A 178 14.81 7.07 -16.85
C ALA A 178 14.74 6.82 -15.33
N TYR A 179 14.29 7.81 -14.55
CA TYR A 179 14.12 7.65 -13.11
C TYR A 179 12.92 6.76 -12.76
N ASP A 180 11.83 6.86 -13.51
CA ASP A 180 10.69 5.94 -13.43
C ASP A 180 11.12 4.51 -13.75
N ASP A 181 11.87 4.31 -14.84
CA ASP A 181 12.42 3.00 -15.21
C ASP A 181 13.35 2.44 -14.14
N LEU A 182 14.20 3.28 -13.53
CA LEU A 182 15.07 2.86 -12.43
C LEU A 182 14.26 2.35 -11.24
N VAL A 183 13.21 3.09 -10.82
CA VAL A 183 12.36 2.72 -9.69
C VAL A 183 11.58 1.44 -10.00
N TYR A 184 11.02 1.33 -11.21
CA TYR A 184 10.33 0.13 -11.66
C TYR A 184 11.25 -1.09 -11.65
N ASN A 185 12.46 -0.97 -12.20
CA ASN A 185 13.43 -2.06 -12.22
C ASN A 185 13.89 -2.43 -10.80
N TRP A 186 14.13 -1.44 -9.94
CA TRP A 186 14.48 -1.67 -8.54
C TRP A 186 13.42 -2.53 -7.84
N PHE A 187 12.14 -2.22 -8.04
CA PHE A 187 11.04 -3.01 -7.51
C PHE A 187 10.95 -4.44 -8.05
N GLN A 188 11.23 -4.66 -9.34
CA GLN A 188 11.25 -5.99 -9.95
C GLN A 188 12.39 -6.87 -9.44
N ASP A 189 13.52 -6.25 -9.08
CA ASP A 189 14.68 -6.95 -8.53
C ASP A 189 14.48 -7.40 -7.07
N GLN A 190 13.48 -6.86 -6.37
CA GLN A 190 13.14 -7.26 -5.00
C GLN A 190 12.35 -8.58 -5.00
N THR A 191 13.09 -9.69 -4.99
CA THR A 191 12.56 -11.06 -4.97
C THR A 191 12.85 -11.75 -3.63
N VAL A 192 11.87 -12.53 -3.15
CA VAL A 192 11.96 -13.41 -1.97
C VAL A 192 12.29 -14.84 -2.39
#